data_AF-A0A946Q499-F1
#
_entry.id   AF-A0A946Q499-F1
#
_cell.length_a   1.000
_cell.length_b   1.000
_cell.length_c   1.000
_cell.angle_alpha   90.00
_cell.angle_beta   90.00
_cell.angle_gamma   90.00
#
_symmetry.space_group_name_H-M   'P 1'
#
loop_
_entity.id
_entity.type
_entity.pdbx_description
1 polymer ?
#
loop_
_entity_poly.entity_id
_entity_poly.type
_entity_poly.pdbx_seq_one_letter_code
_entity_poly.pdbx_strand_id
1 'polypeptide(L)'
;MDDCIEGRQSSKLNQFARIRGSGEQIATLLLLITRGTFGDDEQREFINAGCAGILIMTAEETGDYVSNYADVTVYELTDEREEILLKKQTECTFMWTNSQAEPVGVIMNFVWRKGSIWLTATKQRARIPAIRARPRVAVAITSRGTDIGISQAITYKGTAVLHEDAQTNAWMNTELANAVRPAGSDEALSFAQHLANSPGRLAIEVIPDKKISFDSYSLFKNSPTGPSKSMLD
;
A
#
# COMPACT_ATOMS: atom_id res chain seq x y z
N MET A 1 16.70 -43.88 -50.27
CA MET A 1 16.29 -42.53 -50.69
C MET A 1 16.88 -41.58 -49.64
N ASP A 2 18.20 -41.63 -49.46
CA ASP A 2 18.82 -41.28 -48.16
C ASP A 2 20.03 -40.35 -48.28
N ASP A 3 20.19 -39.62 -49.40
CA ASP A 3 21.36 -38.74 -49.61
C ASP A 3 21.02 -37.24 -49.70
N CYS A 4 19.82 -36.81 -49.26
CA CYS A 4 19.40 -35.40 -49.38
C CYS A 4 19.29 -34.62 -48.06
N ILE A 5 19.53 -35.24 -46.90
CA ILE A 5 19.33 -34.60 -45.59
C ILE A 5 20.64 -34.11 -44.97
N GLU A 6 21.76 -34.82 -45.14
CA GLU A 6 23.05 -34.43 -44.53
C GLU A 6 23.64 -33.15 -45.12
N GLY A 7 23.37 -32.85 -46.40
CA GLY A 7 23.86 -31.63 -47.06
C GLY A 7 23.23 -30.32 -46.54
N ARG A 8 22.04 -30.38 -45.92
CA ARG A 8 21.31 -29.17 -45.45
C ARG A 8 21.64 -28.79 -44.01
N GLN A 9 22.05 -29.73 -43.17
CA GLN A 9 22.49 -29.43 -41.81
C GLN A 9 23.89 -28.81 -41.79
N SER A 10 24.81 -29.33 -42.63
CA SER A 10 26.16 -28.78 -42.82
C SER A 10 26.16 -27.31 -43.30
N SER A 11 25.19 -26.89 -44.11
CA SER A 11 25.17 -25.52 -44.66
C SER A 11 24.75 -24.46 -43.63
N LYS A 12 23.94 -24.81 -42.63
CA LYS A 12 23.50 -23.87 -41.59
C LYS A 12 24.60 -23.67 -40.55
N LEU A 13 25.20 -24.74 -40.03
CA LEU A 13 26.29 -24.68 -39.06
C LEU A 13 27.53 -23.93 -39.60
N ASN A 14 27.87 -24.09 -40.88
CA ASN A 14 28.96 -23.33 -41.51
C ASN A 14 28.67 -21.84 -41.71
N GLN A 15 27.39 -21.44 -41.75
CA GLN A 15 27.01 -20.02 -41.78
C GLN A 15 27.19 -19.35 -40.40
N PHE A 16 27.12 -20.13 -39.30
CA PHE A 16 27.31 -19.66 -37.93
C PHE A 16 28.77 -19.51 -37.51
N ALA A 17 29.68 -20.34 -38.04
CA ALA A 17 31.12 -20.26 -37.70
C ALA A 17 31.80 -18.93 -38.12
N ARG A 18 31.12 -18.08 -38.91
CA ARG A 18 31.60 -16.74 -39.30
C ARG A 18 31.07 -15.59 -38.43
N ILE A 19 30.19 -15.84 -37.47
CA ILE A 19 29.65 -14.81 -36.57
C ILE A 19 30.62 -14.63 -35.40
N ARG A 20 31.75 -13.98 -35.67
CA ARG A 20 32.57 -13.34 -34.63
C ARG A 20 32.65 -11.85 -34.94
N GLY A 21 31.78 -11.06 -34.33
CA GLY A 21 31.95 -9.60 -34.28
C GLY A 21 30.67 -8.78 -34.32
N SER A 22 30.54 -7.93 -33.30
CA SER A 22 29.53 -6.86 -33.09
C SER A 22 28.17 -7.26 -32.47
N GLY A 23 27.71 -6.43 -31.54
CA GLY A 23 26.54 -6.66 -30.68
C GLY A 23 25.18 -6.75 -31.38
N GLU A 24 25.06 -6.28 -32.63
CA GLU A 24 23.84 -6.43 -33.43
C GLU A 24 23.57 -7.89 -33.85
N GLN A 25 24.62 -8.68 -34.03
CA GLN A 25 24.48 -10.09 -34.42
C GLN A 25 24.01 -10.97 -33.24
N ILE A 26 24.37 -10.59 -32.00
CA ILE A 26 23.94 -11.26 -30.77
C ILE A 26 22.45 -11.02 -30.51
N ALA A 27 21.97 -9.79 -30.74
CA ALA A 27 20.55 -9.44 -30.58
C ALA A 27 19.64 -10.19 -31.57
N THR A 28 20.09 -10.38 -32.80
CA THR A 28 19.34 -11.13 -33.83
C THR A 28 19.22 -12.61 -33.48
N LEU A 29 20.29 -13.20 -32.91
CA LEU A 29 20.28 -14.59 -32.45
C LEU A 29 19.34 -14.77 -31.24
N LEU A 30 19.33 -13.82 -30.31
CA LEU A 30 18.45 -13.83 -29.13
C LEU A 30 16.96 -13.72 -29.51
N LEU A 31 16.64 -12.95 -30.56
CA LEU A 31 15.29 -12.79 -31.08
C LEU A 31 14.75 -14.05 -31.78
N LEU A 32 15.64 -14.87 -32.37
CA LEU A 32 15.27 -16.13 -33.00
C LEU A 32 15.02 -17.23 -31.95
N ILE A 33 15.84 -17.28 -30.89
CA ILE A 33 15.66 -18.22 -29.78
C ILE A 33 14.34 -17.95 -29.04
N THR A 34 14.03 -16.69 -28.73
CA THR A 34 12.79 -16.29 -28.04
C THR A 34 11.51 -16.47 -28.87
N ARG A 35 11.62 -16.63 -30.20
CA ARG A 35 10.50 -16.93 -31.11
C ARG A 35 10.23 -18.42 -31.31
N GLY A 36 10.93 -19.32 -30.59
CA GLY A 36 10.66 -20.76 -30.61
C GLY A 36 11.03 -21.45 -31.92
N THR A 37 11.98 -20.91 -32.68
CA THR A 37 12.37 -21.47 -33.98
C THR A 37 13.37 -22.63 -33.91
N PHE A 38 13.81 -23.02 -32.71
CA PHE A 38 14.81 -24.07 -32.48
C PHE A 38 14.25 -25.13 -31.51
N GLY A 39 14.54 -26.40 -31.80
CA GLY A 39 14.13 -27.53 -30.95
C GLY A 39 15.02 -27.68 -29.71
N ASP A 40 14.53 -28.40 -28.70
CA ASP A 40 15.17 -28.54 -27.38
C ASP A 40 16.61 -29.08 -27.43
N ASP A 41 16.92 -29.94 -28.39
CA ASP A 41 18.27 -30.50 -28.56
C ASP A 41 19.27 -29.50 -29.16
N GLU A 42 18.80 -28.59 -30.03
CA GLU A 42 19.64 -27.50 -30.57
C GLU A 42 19.96 -26.47 -29.49
N GLN A 43 19.01 -26.18 -28.58
CA GLN A 43 19.22 -25.28 -27.45
C GLN A 43 20.28 -25.80 -26.47
N ARG A 44 20.35 -27.12 -26.26
CA ARG A 44 21.34 -27.77 -25.40
C ARG A 44 22.77 -27.68 -25.95
N GLU A 45 22.94 -27.74 -27.26
CA GLU A 45 24.25 -27.59 -27.91
C GLU A 45 24.81 -26.16 -27.76
N PHE A 46 23.95 -25.14 -27.82
CA PHE A 46 24.33 -23.73 -27.57
C PHE A 46 24.80 -23.48 -26.13
N ILE A 47 24.20 -24.15 -25.15
CA ILE A 47 24.61 -24.06 -23.73
C ILE A 47 26.00 -24.69 -23.53
N ASN A 48 26.26 -25.83 -24.17
CA ASN A 48 27.52 -26.57 -24.04
C ASN A 48 28.71 -25.96 -24.82
N ALA A 49 28.44 -25.17 -25.87
CA ALA A 49 29.48 -24.57 -26.72
C ALA A 49 30.15 -23.29 -26.18
N GLY A 50 29.93 -22.91 -24.91
CA GLY A 50 30.70 -21.86 -24.24
C GLY A 50 30.02 -20.49 -24.07
N CYS A 51 28.70 -20.40 -24.28
CA CYS A 51 27.90 -19.21 -23.93
C CYS A 51 27.34 -19.24 -22.48
N ALA A 52 27.97 -20.00 -21.59
CA ALA A 52 27.57 -20.08 -20.18
C ALA A 52 27.56 -18.68 -19.50
N GLY A 53 28.38 -17.73 -19.96
CA GLY A 53 28.42 -16.39 -19.38
C GLY A 53 27.22 -15.48 -19.71
N ILE A 54 26.45 -15.76 -20.77
CA ILE A 54 25.34 -14.88 -21.20
C ILE A 54 23.98 -15.42 -20.71
N LEU A 55 23.82 -16.75 -20.59
CA LEU A 55 22.57 -17.34 -20.11
C LEU A 55 22.43 -17.31 -18.58
N ILE A 56 23.55 -17.20 -17.84
CA ILE A 56 23.52 -17.05 -16.38
C ILE A 56 22.95 -15.69 -15.97
N MET A 57 22.98 -14.66 -16.82
CA MET A 57 22.37 -13.35 -16.50
C MET A 57 20.84 -13.34 -16.59
N THR A 58 20.19 -14.38 -17.13
CA THR A 58 18.73 -14.40 -17.32
C THR A 58 17.99 -15.43 -16.46
N ALA A 59 18.67 -16.12 -15.54
CA ALA A 59 18.06 -17.19 -14.73
C ALA A 59 18.03 -16.92 -13.21
N GLU A 60 18.65 -15.84 -12.72
CA GLU A 60 18.56 -15.45 -11.30
C GLU A 60 18.03 -14.02 -11.15
N GLU A 61 16.71 -13.91 -11.22
CA GLU A 61 15.90 -13.05 -10.33
C GLU A 61 14.43 -13.47 -10.51
N THR A 62 14.10 -14.71 -10.15
CA THR A 62 12.75 -15.02 -9.67
C THR A 62 12.63 -14.44 -8.27
N GLY A 63 12.67 -13.11 -8.18
CA GLY A 63 12.40 -12.40 -6.95
C GLY A 63 11.03 -12.83 -6.44
N ASP A 64 10.96 -13.16 -5.15
CA ASP A 64 9.77 -13.59 -4.42
C ASP A 64 8.51 -12.82 -4.87
N TYR A 65 7.79 -13.36 -5.84
CA TYR A 65 6.52 -12.82 -6.28
C TYR A 65 5.42 -13.74 -5.77
N VAL A 66 4.48 -13.14 -5.04
CA VAL A 66 3.35 -13.87 -4.47
C VAL A 66 2.32 -14.15 -5.56
N SER A 67 2.23 -15.41 -5.97
CA SER A 67 1.17 -15.92 -6.85
C SER A 67 -0.17 -16.11 -6.12
N ASN A 68 -0.19 -15.96 -4.78
CA ASN A 68 -1.33 -16.25 -3.92
C ASN A 68 -1.63 -15.13 -2.89
N TYR A 69 -2.69 -14.36 -3.13
CA TYR A 69 -3.17 -13.27 -2.25
C TYR A 69 -3.79 -13.73 -0.91
N ALA A 70 -3.72 -15.01 -0.55
CA ALA A 70 -4.35 -15.54 0.66
C ALA A 70 -3.81 -14.92 1.96
N ASP A 71 -2.56 -14.45 1.97
CA ASP A 71 -1.97 -13.76 3.11
C ASP A 71 -1.30 -12.45 2.68
N VAL A 72 -2.01 -11.34 2.87
CA VAL A 72 -1.50 -9.98 2.61
C VAL A 72 -0.96 -9.31 3.88
N THR A 73 -0.95 -10.02 5.02
CA THR A 73 -0.52 -9.45 6.30
C THR A 73 0.99 -9.18 6.36
N VAL A 74 1.75 -9.74 5.42
CA VAL A 74 3.20 -9.53 5.25
C VAL A 74 3.56 -8.19 4.60
N TYR A 75 2.59 -7.45 4.07
CA TYR A 75 2.82 -6.17 3.38
C TYR A 75 2.44 -4.99 4.27
N GLU A 76 3.15 -4.86 5.38
CA GLU A 76 2.94 -3.77 6.33
C GLU A 76 3.46 -2.42 5.77
N LEU A 77 2.83 -1.33 6.21
CA LEU A 77 3.38 0.00 6.03
C LEU A 77 4.68 0.14 6.83
N THR A 78 5.69 0.75 6.22
CA THR A 78 6.86 1.24 6.96
C THR A 78 6.46 2.38 7.90
N ASP A 79 7.20 2.59 8.98
CA ASP A 79 6.92 3.67 9.95
C ASP A 79 6.86 5.05 9.28
N GLU A 80 7.72 5.30 8.29
CA GLU A 80 7.71 6.54 7.49
C GLU A 80 6.40 6.69 6.69
N ARG A 81 5.93 5.63 6.04
CA ARG A 81 4.68 5.66 5.26
C ARG A 81 3.46 5.79 6.16
N GLU A 82 3.50 5.19 7.33
CA GLU A 82 2.49 5.37 8.37
C GLU A 82 2.42 6.82 8.84
N GLU A 83 3.56 7.45 9.16
CA GLU A 83 3.61 8.86 9.56
C GLU A 83 3.06 9.77 8.45
N ILE A 84 3.46 9.52 7.21
CA ILE A 84 2.96 10.25 6.03
C ILE A 84 1.44 10.10 5.90
N LEU A 85 0.91 8.88 6.01
CA LEU A 85 -0.53 8.61 5.95
C LEU A 85 -1.29 9.34 7.06
N LEU A 86 -0.81 9.27 8.30
CA LEU A 86 -1.45 9.89 9.47
C LEU A 86 -1.38 11.42 9.44
N LYS A 87 -0.39 12.00 8.75
CA LYS A 87 -0.25 13.44 8.56
C LYS A 87 -1.13 13.97 7.43
N LYS A 88 -1.31 13.19 6.36
CA LYS A 88 -2.01 13.60 5.14
C LYS A 88 -3.51 13.32 5.18
N GLN A 89 -3.91 12.22 5.79
CA GLN A 89 -5.32 11.87 5.89
C GLN A 89 -5.98 12.64 7.03
N THR A 90 -7.21 13.07 6.80
CA THR A 90 -8.03 13.83 7.76
C THR A 90 -9.27 13.06 8.20
N GLU A 91 -9.67 12.01 7.47
CA GLU A 91 -10.84 11.18 7.75
C GLU A 91 -10.47 9.73 8.12
N CYS A 92 -11.26 9.15 9.01
CA CYS A 92 -11.15 7.75 9.41
C CYS A 92 -12.52 7.11 9.57
N THR A 93 -12.58 5.78 9.50
CA THR A 93 -13.71 5.00 9.99
C THR A 93 -13.48 4.68 11.47
N PHE A 94 -14.20 5.36 12.35
CA PHE A 94 -14.20 5.08 13.78
C PHE A 94 -15.25 4.02 14.11
N MET A 95 -14.84 2.96 14.79
CA MET A 95 -15.64 1.77 15.06
C MET A 95 -15.77 1.49 16.56
N TRP A 96 -16.98 1.19 17.01
CA TRP A 96 -17.29 0.83 18.40
C TRP A 96 -18.37 -0.25 18.43
N THR A 97 -18.66 -0.77 19.62
CA THR A 97 -19.70 -1.77 19.83
C THR A 97 -20.85 -1.17 20.63
N ASN A 98 -22.08 -1.38 20.19
CA ASN A 98 -23.27 -0.91 20.91
C ASN A 98 -23.67 -1.87 22.05
N SER A 99 -24.81 -1.62 22.70
CA SER A 99 -25.28 -2.46 23.81
C SER A 99 -25.68 -3.88 23.41
N GLN A 100 -25.98 -4.12 22.13
CA GLN A 100 -26.36 -5.42 21.57
C GLN A 100 -25.16 -6.18 20.97
N ALA A 101 -23.94 -5.75 21.28
CA ALA A 101 -22.70 -6.29 20.72
C ALA A 101 -22.55 -6.10 19.19
N GLU A 102 -23.32 -5.21 18.58
CA GLU A 102 -23.22 -4.94 17.15
C GLU A 102 -22.04 -4.01 16.85
N PRO A 103 -21.22 -4.31 15.83
CA PRO A 103 -20.17 -3.41 15.37
C PRO A 103 -20.81 -2.23 14.62
N VAL A 104 -20.44 -1.01 15.00
CA VAL A 104 -20.90 0.21 14.36
C VAL A 104 -19.68 1.01 13.89
N GLY A 105 -19.68 1.43 12.64
CA GLY A 105 -18.64 2.29 12.06
C GLY A 105 -19.23 3.61 11.56
N VAL A 106 -18.53 4.72 11.79
CA VAL A 106 -18.83 6.00 11.12
C VAL A 106 -17.56 6.66 10.59
N ILE A 107 -17.73 7.48 9.56
CA ILE A 107 -16.67 8.36 9.09
C ILE A 107 -16.60 9.58 10.00
N MET A 108 -15.38 9.91 10.45
CA MET A 108 -15.09 11.06 11.29
C MET A 108 -13.75 11.69 10.93
N ASN A 109 -13.68 13.01 11.05
CA ASN A 109 -12.40 13.70 11.02
C ASN A 109 -11.59 13.33 12.27
N PHE A 110 -10.27 13.18 12.11
CA PHE A 110 -9.35 12.87 13.19
C PHE A 110 -8.04 13.65 13.05
N VAL A 111 -7.24 13.63 14.12
CA VAL A 111 -5.82 13.99 14.06
C VAL A 111 -4.99 12.95 14.80
N TRP A 112 -3.79 12.65 14.29
CA TRP A 112 -2.79 11.87 15.01
C TRP A 112 -1.87 12.81 15.80
N ARG A 113 -1.92 12.72 17.13
CA ARG A 113 -1.10 13.56 18.03
C ARG A 113 -0.76 12.80 19.29
N LYS A 114 0.47 12.99 19.78
CA LYS A 114 0.92 12.43 21.07
C LYS A 114 0.77 10.89 21.13
N GLY A 115 0.98 10.20 20.00
CA GLY A 115 0.85 8.74 19.91
C GLY A 115 -0.57 8.19 19.96
N SER A 116 -1.58 9.06 19.86
CA SER A 116 -3.01 8.70 19.91
C SER A 116 -3.77 9.26 18.72
N ILE A 117 -4.89 8.61 18.37
CA ILE A 117 -5.87 9.16 17.44
C ILE A 117 -6.86 10.01 18.25
N TRP A 118 -7.05 11.26 17.84
CA TRP A 118 -7.97 12.19 18.49
C TRP A 118 -9.16 12.49 17.57
N LEU A 119 -10.36 12.34 18.12
CA LEU A 119 -11.62 12.70 17.48
C LEU A 119 -12.47 13.55 18.42
N THR A 120 -13.56 14.12 17.92
CA THR A 120 -14.47 14.91 18.76
C THR A 120 -15.92 14.64 18.41
N ALA A 121 -16.77 14.63 19.42
CA ALA A 121 -18.20 14.44 19.27
C ALA A 121 -18.95 15.14 20.39
N THR A 122 -20.25 15.30 20.23
CA THR A 122 -21.11 15.78 21.31
C THR A 122 -21.62 14.61 22.15
N LYS A 123 -21.82 14.83 23.46
CA LYS A 123 -22.22 13.81 24.45
C LYS A 123 -23.50 13.05 24.10
N GLN A 124 -24.38 13.64 23.31
CA GLN A 124 -25.68 13.08 22.91
C GLN A 124 -25.55 12.00 21.82
N ARG A 125 -24.39 11.90 21.13
CA ARG A 125 -24.19 10.87 20.10
C ARG A 125 -24.14 9.49 20.75
N ALA A 126 -24.88 8.53 20.20
CA ALA A 126 -25.00 7.16 20.74
C ALA A 126 -23.65 6.47 21.04
N ARG A 127 -22.59 6.83 20.30
CA ARG A 127 -21.23 6.33 20.54
C ARG A 127 -20.69 6.71 21.93
N ILE A 128 -21.01 7.87 22.47
CA ILE A 128 -20.44 8.37 23.72
C ILE A 128 -20.84 7.51 24.93
N PRO A 129 -22.13 7.24 25.22
CA PRO A 129 -22.48 6.33 26.29
C PRO A 129 -22.00 4.89 26.02
N ALA A 130 -21.97 4.46 24.75
CA ALA A 130 -21.43 3.14 24.38
C ALA A 130 -19.94 3.01 24.75
N ILE A 131 -19.12 4.01 24.42
CA ILE A 131 -17.69 4.06 24.75
C ILE A 131 -17.46 4.08 26.26
N ARG A 132 -18.23 4.86 27.03
CA ARG A 132 -18.12 4.84 28.50
C ARG A 132 -18.30 3.44 29.07
N ALA A 133 -19.27 2.68 28.54
CA ALA A 133 -19.54 1.32 29.00
C ALA A 133 -18.56 0.29 28.42
N ARG A 134 -18.08 0.51 27.20
CA ARG A 134 -17.26 -0.43 26.40
C ARG A 134 -16.19 0.38 25.67
N PRO A 135 -15.04 0.64 26.31
CA PRO A 135 -14.04 1.57 25.79
C PRO A 135 -13.17 0.98 24.67
N ARG A 136 -13.31 -0.32 24.35
CA ARG A 136 -12.61 -0.93 23.23
C ARG A 136 -13.19 -0.49 21.89
N VAL A 137 -12.32 0.08 21.06
CA VAL A 137 -12.67 0.66 19.77
C VAL A 137 -11.65 0.26 18.71
N ALA A 138 -11.98 0.51 17.46
CA ALA A 138 -11.05 0.45 16.34
C ALA A 138 -11.16 1.70 15.46
N VAL A 139 -10.07 2.04 14.79
CA VAL A 139 -9.99 3.14 13.81
C VAL A 139 -9.36 2.58 12.55
N ALA A 140 -10.01 2.73 11.40
CA ALA A 140 -9.43 2.39 10.10
C ALA A 140 -9.23 3.65 9.26
N ILE A 141 -8.07 3.77 8.62
CA ILE A 141 -7.63 4.93 7.85
C ILE A 141 -7.12 4.42 6.51
N THR A 142 -7.46 5.12 5.43
CA THR A 142 -7.02 4.81 4.07
C THR A 142 -6.33 6.02 3.45
N SER A 143 -5.41 5.82 2.51
CA SER A 143 -4.83 6.90 1.71
C SER A 143 -5.78 7.47 0.65
N ARG A 144 -6.98 6.89 0.45
CA ARG A 144 -7.93 7.41 -0.54
C ARG A 144 -8.28 8.88 -0.24
N GLY A 145 -8.24 9.71 -1.29
CA GLY A 145 -8.48 11.15 -1.18
C GLY A 145 -7.23 11.99 -0.84
N THR A 146 -6.04 11.37 -0.78
CA THR A 146 -4.77 12.05 -0.56
C THR A 146 -3.86 11.98 -1.79
N ASP A 147 -2.72 12.69 -1.76
CA ASP A 147 -1.70 12.75 -2.81
C ASP A 147 -0.54 11.74 -2.63
N ILE A 148 -0.64 10.80 -1.68
CA ILE A 148 0.45 9.87 -1.32
C ILE A 148 0.32 8.48 -1.95
N GLY A 149 -0.51 8.36 -2.99
CA GLY A 149 -0.85 7.11 -3.66
C GLY A 149 -2.05 6.39 -3.06
N ILE A 150 -2.55 5.38 -3.77
CA ILE A 150 -3.76 4.65 -3.38
C ILE A 150 -3.45 3.31 -2.71
N SER A 151 -4.47 2.75 -2.06
CA SER A 151 -4.45 1.39 -1.51
C SER A 151 -3.40 1.19 -0.40
N GLN A 152 -3.15 2.24 0.39
CA GLN A 152 -2.54 2.13 1.71
C GLN A 152 -3.66 2.19 2.76
N ALA A 153 -3.55 1.37 3.78
CA ALA A 153 -4.49 1.38 4.89
C ALA A 153 -3.82 1.00 6.21
N ILE A 154 -4.34 1.56 7.29
CA ILE A 154 -3.95 1.20 8.65
C ILE A 154 -5.19 1.09 9.53
N THR A 155 -5.23 0.06 10.36
CA THR A 155 -6.22 -0.13 11.40
C THR A 155 -5.54 -0.16 12.75
N TYR A 156 -6.00 0.71 13.65
CA TYR A 156 -5.68 0.65 15.06
C TYR A 156 -6.81 0.00 15.84
N LYS A 157 -6.47 -0.83 16.81
CA LYS A 157 -7.35 -1.18 17.92
C LYS A 157 -6.79 -0.54 19.17
N GLY A 158 -7.69 -0.08 20.03
CA GLY A 158 -7.29 0.73 21.17
C GLY A 158 -8.41 0.95 22.17
N THR A 159 -8.04 1.63 23.24
CA THR A 159 -8.96 2.02 24.31
C THR A 159 -9.26 3.51 24.16
N ALA A 160 -10.55 3.84 24.11
CA ALA A 160 -11.01 5.21 24.02
C ALA A 160 -11.15 5.85 25.42
N VAL A 161 -10.54 7.01 25.59
CA VAL A 161 -10.68 7.90 26.74
C VAL A 161 -11.49 9.12 26.33
N LEU A 162 -12.48 9.50 27.14
CA LEU A 162 -13.34 10.66 26.88
C LEU A 162 -12.90 11.83 27.76
N HIS A 163 -12.47 12.90 27.12
CA HIS A 163 -11.98 14.10 27.78
C HIS A 163 -13.04 15.19 27.78
N GLU A 164 -13.56 15.52 28.95
CA GLU A 164 -14.61 16.54 29.14
C GLU A 164 -14.07 17.88 29.64
N ASP A 165 -12.78 17.96 29.96
CA ASP A 165 -12.17 19.19 30.46
C ASP A 165 -12.00 20.22 29.32
N ALA A 166 -12.11 21.50 29.68
CA ALA A 166 -12.09 22.58 28.70
C ALA A 166 -10.74 22.72 27.97
N GLN A 167 -9.64 22.43 28.67
CA GLN A 167 -8.29 22.61 28.13
C GLN A 167 -8.00 21.61 27.00
N THR A 168 -8.28 20.33 27.23
CA THR A 168 -8.10 19.28 26.22
C THR A 168 -9.03 19.51 25.02
N ASN A 169 -10.28 19.91 25.27
CA ASN A 169 -11.23 20.22 24.20
C ASN A 169 -10.80 21.41 23.34
N ALA A 170 -10.33 22.51 23.96
CA ALA A 170 -9.86 23.67 23.23
C ALA A 170 -8.64 23.35 22.35
N TRP A 171 -7.67 22.62 22.91
CA TRP A 171 -6.50 22.15 22.16
C TRP A 171 -6.91 21.26 20.98
N MET A 172 -7.73 20.24 21.25
CA MET A 172 -8.12 19.27 20.24
C MET A 172 -8.94 19.92 19.11
N ASN A 173 -9.91 20.79 19.43
CA ASN A 173 -10.70 21.48 18.41
C ASN A 173 -9.82 22.36 17.49
N THR A 174 -8.79 22.98 18.06
CA THR A 174 -7.81 23.77 17.31
C THR A 174 -6.96 22.89 16.39
N GLU A 175 -6.42 21.78 16.89
CA GLU A 175 -5.66 20.82 16.09
C GLU A 175 -6.50 20.26 14.93
N LEU A 176 -7.74 19.87 15.21
CA LEU A 176 -8.64 19.34 14.19
C LEU A 176 -8.95 20.39 13.12
N ALA A 177 -9.21 21.63 13.52
CA ALA A 177 -9.49 22.70 12.58
C ALA A 177 -8.32 22.96 11.63
N ASN A 178 -7.10 23.03 12.16
CA ASN A 178 -5.88 23.22 11.38
C ASN A 178 -5.54 22.01 10.48
N ALA A 179 -6.09 20.83 10.77
CA ALA A 179 -5.91 19.65 9.93
C ALA A 179 -6.89 19.64 8.73
N VAL A 180 -8.13 20.11 8.93
CA VAL A 180 -9.20 20.03 7.92
C VAL A 180 -9.40 21.32 7.13
N ARG A 181 -8.69 22.38 7.48
CA ARG A 181 -8.66 23.70 6.83
C ARG A 181 -7.21 24.15 6.72
N PRO A 182 -6.89 25.14 5.85
CA PRO A 182 -5.57 25.76 5.84
C PRO A 182 -5.18 26.23 7.24
N ALA A 183 -4.06 25.73 7.76
CA ALA A 183 -3.65 25.97 9.13
C ALA A 183 -3.43 27.47 9.39
N GLY A 184 -3.97 27.97 10.51
CA GLY A 184 -3.84 29.38 10.90
C GLY A 184 -4.74 30.35 10.12
N SER A 185 -5.62 29.86 9.23
CA SER A 185 -6.56 30.71 8.51
C SER A 185 -7.77 31.12 9.36
N ASP A 186 -8.48 32.16 8.92
CA ASP A 186 -9.72 32.60 9.56
C ASP A 186 -10.80 31.51 9.53
N GLU A 187 -10.83 30.67 8.49
CA GLU A 187 -11.74 29.52 8.39
C GLU A 187 -11.40 28.45 9.43
N ALA A 188 -10.12 28.17 9.68
CA ALA A 188 -9.71 27.24 10.73
C ALA A 188 -10.09 27.78 12.11
N LEU A 189 -9.84 29.06 12.37
CA LEU A 189 -10.22 29.70 13.63
C LEU A 189 -11.74 29.67 13.85
N SER A 190 -12.52 30.04 12.83
CA SER A 190 -13.98 30.01 12.87
C SER A 190 -14.52 28.59 13.10
N PHE A 191 -13.92 27.59 12.45
CA PHE A 191 -14.31 26.19 12.65
C PHE A 191 -14.01 25.70 14.07
N ALA A 192 -12.83 26.01 14.61
CA ALA A 192 -12.47 25.69 15.99
C ALA A 192 -13.44 26.33 17.00
N GLN A 193 -13.81 27.60 16.78
CA GLN A 193 -14.80 28.30 17.61
C GLN A 193 -16.18 27.66 17.54
N HIS A 194 -16.65 27.24 16.36
CA HIS A 194 -17.93 26.53 16.22
C HIS A 194 -17.93 25.19 16.96
N LEU A 195 -16.82 24.45 16.92
CA LEU A 195 -16.66 23.22 17.71
C LEU A 195 -16.71 23.50 19.21
N ALA A 196 -15.99 24.53 19.67
CA ALA A 196 -15.93 24.93 21.08
C ALA A 196 -17.29 25.41 21.61
N ASN A 197 -18.06 26.13 20.79
CA ASN A 197 -19.38 26.65 21.15
C ASN A 197 -20.49 25.58 21.07
N SER A 198 -20.18 24.37 20.61
CA SER A 198 -21.15 23.25 20.57
C SER A 198 -21.35 22.67 21.98
N PRO A 199 -22.55 22.79 22.59
CA PRO A 199 -22.76 22.30 23.95
C PRO A 199 -22.55 20.79 24.08
N GLY A 200 -21.79 20.39 25.10
CA GLY A 200 -21.49 18.99 25.35
C GLY A 200 -20.49 18.37 24.36
N ARG A 201 -19.73 19.18 23.60
CA ARG A 201 -18.55 18.72 22.88
C ARG A 201 -17.54 18.10 23.86
N LEU A 202 -16.95 16.98 23.48
CA LEU A 202 -15.85 16.33 24.19
C LEU A 202 -14.84 15.76 23.19
N ALA A 203 -13.58 15.60 23.62
CA ALA A 203 -12.55 14.93 22.84
C ALA A 203 -12.56 13.42 23.16
N ILE A 204 -12.31 12.62 22.14
CA ILE A 204 -12.17 11.17 22.20
C ILE A 204 -10.71 10.88 21.84
N GLU A 205 -9.95 10.39 22.80
CA GLU A 205 -8.59 9.90 22.58
C GLU A 205 -8.63 8.38 22.43
N VAL A 206 -8.17 7.86 21.30
CA VAL A 206 -7.97 6.42 21.11
C VAL A 206 -6.48 6.13 21.27
N ILE A 207 -6.16 5.42 22.35
CA ILE A 207 -4.80 4.97 22.66
C ILE A 207 -4.61 3.59 22.01
N PRO A 208 -3.80 3.48 20.94
CA PRO A 208 -3.64 2.24 20.20
C PRO A 208 -2.81 1.23 20.99
N ASP A 209 -3.21 -0.04 20.94
CA ASP A 209 -2.46 -1.19 21.47
C ASP A 209 -2.24 -2.30 20.44
N LYS A 210 -2.89 -2.20 19.28
CA LYS A 210 -2.67 -3.09 18.15
C LYS A 210 -2.76 -2.30 16.85
N LYS A 211 -1.81 -2.57 15.96
CA LYS A 211 -1.73 -2.06 14.59
C LYS A 211 -1.92 -3.21 13.60
N ILE A 212 -2.60 -2.93 12.50
CA ILE A 212 -2.70 -3.80 11.32
C ILE A 212 -2.58 -2.86 10.12
N SER A 213 -1.53 -2.98 9.32
CA SER A 213 -1.29 -2.11 8.16
C SER A 213 -1.24 -2.91 6.87
N PHE A 214 -1.49 -2.21 5.77
CA PHE A 214 -1.42 -2.77 4.43
C PHE A 214 -0.87 -1.73 3.46
N ASP A 215 0.10 -2.16 2.64
CA ASP A 215 0.69 -1.38 1.58
C ASP A 215 0.65 -2.12 0.24
N SER A 216 -0.23 -1.67 -0.66
CA SER A 216 -0.32 -2.23 -2.01
C SER A 216 0.94 -2.03 -2.84
N TYR A 217 1.76 -1.00 -2.58
CA TYR A 217 2.99 -0.79 -3.33
C TYR A 217 3.96 -1.96 -3.10
N SER A 218 4.08 -2.38 -1.84
CA SER A 218 4.89 -3.53 -1.45
C SER A 218 4.32 -4.83 -2.04
N LEU A 219 2.99 -4.98 -2.08
CA LEU A 219 2.32 -6.15 -2.68
C LEU A 219 2.60 -6.29 -4.18
N PHE A 220 2.53 -5.19 -4.93
CA PHE A 220 2.68 -5.23 -6.39
C PHE A 220 4.11 -5.04 -6.87
N LYS A 221 5.07 -4.88 -5.95
CA LYS A 221 6.49 -4.82 -6.29
C LYS A 221 6.88 -6.12 -7.01
N ASN A 222 7.40 -5.98 -8.23
CA ASN A 222 7.76 -7.11 -9.12
C ASN A 222 6.58 -7.99 -9.57
N SER A 223 5.33 -7.55 -9.37
CA SER A 223 4.13 -8.26 -9.84
C SER A 223 3.83 -7.98 -11.32
N PRO A 224 3.43 -8.99 -12.11
CA PRO A 224 2.87 -8.77 -13.45
C PRO A 224 1.56 -7.97 -13.45
N THR A 225 0.90 -7.83 -12.29
CA THR A 225 -0.34 -7.03 -12.15
C THR A 225 -0.05 -5.52 -12.11
N GLY A 226 1.19 -5.12 -11.83
CA GLY A 226 1.58 -3.71 -11.73
C GLY A 226 0.96 -2.97 -10.53
N PRO A 227 1.41 -1.73 -10.24
CA PRO A 227 0.94 -0.99 -9.08
C PRO A 227 -0.54 -0.59 -9.22
N SER A 228 -1.21 -0.45 -8.07
CA SER A 228 -2.56 0.13 -8.01
C SER A 228 -2.57 1.56 -8.59
N LYS A 229 -3.52 1.86 -9.49
CA LYS A 229 -3.69 3.19 -10.11
C LYS A 229 -5.06 3.80 -9.77
N SER A 230 -5.09 5.11 -9.55
CA SER A 230 -6.34 5.86 -9.40
C SER A 230 -6.79 6.38 -10.78
N MET A 231 -8.10 6.53 -11.02
CA MET A 231 -8.63 7.12 -12.28
C MET A 231 -8.41 8.65 -12.36
N LEU A 232 -7.75 9.24 -11.34
CA LEU A 232 -7.47 10.67 -11.23
C LEU A 232 -6.00 11.00 -11.52
N ASP A 233 -5.21 10.00 -11.93
CA ASP A 233 -3.78 10.13 -12.27
C ASP A 233 -3.57 10.24 -13.78
#